data_AF-A0A7Y8NQR3-F1
#
_entry.id   AF-A0A7Y8NQR3-F1
#
_cell.length_a   1.000
_cell.length_b   1.000
_cell.length_c   1.000
_cell.angle_alpha   90.00
_cell.angle_beta   90.00
_cell.angle_gamma   90.00
#
_symmetry.space_group_name_H-M   'P 1'
#
loop_
_entity.id
_entity.type
_entity.pdbx_description
1 polymer ?
#
loop_
_entity_poly.entity_id
_entity_poly.type
_entity_poly.pdbx_seq_one_letter_code
_entity_poly.pdbx_strand_id
1 'polypeptide(L)'
;MNRRPFVIWRKPGTSNPEGFAASVKIIPNGELPEQSSFVFSPFQEYASFPRLAFYPEPLDSTESIFYKNIIPSITLPTDEPDNKSIYCDRINILTSLMQNQELHKVVLSRRIDLNELSEEMAPALFNELCSKYPAAFISLIHIPGVFTWLGATPERLLYLKDNTVHTTSIAATRPFEGELPDIKNWNKKELEEQQLVTSFILNVLTNAGIAEIDCDGPQPIQAGNLVHLKTDIRFKVSPETDIKQLIKELHPTPAVCGLPKEKAFQTIRSIEPHSREYYAGYLGLVNHEELELYVNLRCMRWLNGKASLFVGGGITAASNPTEEWEETNFKALTLLSVIDKLSILAGNYPNAHK
;
A
#
# COMPACT_ATOMS: atom_id res chain seq x y z
N MET A 1 19.09 -0.54 -22.00
CA MET A 1 18.19 0.33 -22.79
C MET A 1 17.65 1.42 -21.87
N ASN A 2 17.87 2.70 -22.17
CA ASN A 2 17.19 3.82 -21.51
C ASN A 2 15.69 3.73 -21.86
N ARG A 3 14.90 3.06 -21.02
CA ARG A 3 13.44 3.10 -21.14
C ARG A 3 12.97 4.48 -20.65
N ARG A 4 11.77 4.92 -21.05
CA ARG A 4 11.13 6.11 -20.47
C ARG A 4 10.45 5.74 -19.14
N PRO A 5 10.10 6.70 -18.28
CA PRO A 5 9.19 6.42 -17.19
C PRO A 5 7.88 5.86 -17.74
N PHE A 6 7.29 4.92 -17.03
CA PHE A 6 6.00 4.37 -17.40
C PHE A 6 5.24 3.93 -16.16
N VAL A 7 3.93 3.81 -16.34
CA VAL A 7 3.04 3.17 -15.39
C VAL A 7 2.12 2.22 -16.15
N ILE A 8 2.03 0.99 -15.65
CA ILE A 8 1.10 -0.04 -16.12
C ILE A 8 0.32 -0.50 -14.91
N TRP A 9 -0.98 -0.69 -15.05
CA TRP A 9 -1.84 -1.17 -13.98
C TRP A 9 -2.93 -2.09 -14.50
N ARG A 10 -3.61 -2.77 -13.58
CA ARG A 10 -4.83 -3.51 -13.87
C ARG A 10 -5.80 -3.35 -12.70
N LYS A 11 -6.98 -2.80 -12.99
CA LYS A 11 -8.04 -2.59 -12.00
C LYS A 11 -8.61 -3.94 -11.50
N PRO A 12 -9.08 -4.02 -10.24
CA PRO A 12 -9.78 -5.20 -9.72
C PRO A 12 -10.88 -5.68 -10.67
N GLY A 13 -10.95 -6.99 -10.93
CA GLY A 13 -11.98 -7.63 -11.74
C GLY A 13 -11.87 -7.42 -13.26
N THR A 14 -10.87 -6.67 -13.74
CA THR A 14 -10.64 -6.46 -15.18
C THR A 14 -9.66 -7.48 -15.76
N SER A 15 -9.79 -7.75 -17.06
CA SER A 15 -8.98 -8.76 -17.76
C SER A 15 -7.68 -8.21 -18.32
N ASN A 16 -7.70 -6.98 -18.82
CA ASN A 16 -6.59 -6.39 -19.58
C ASN A 16 -5.90 -5.30 -18.76
N PRO A 17 -4.57 -5.34 -18.63
CA PRO A 17 -3.81 -4.21 -18.12
C PRO A 17 -3.92 -2.98 -19.03
N GLU A 18 -3.85 -1.81 -18.42
CA GLU A 18 -3.75 -0.50 -19.06
C GLU A 18 -2.42 0.15 -18.68
N GLY A 19 -1.92 1.08 -19.49
CA GLY A 19 -0.67 1.75 -19.16
C GLY A 19 -0.23 2.76 -20.21
N PHE A 20 0.73 3.60 -19.83
CA PHE A 20 1.32 4.60 -20.70
C PHE A 20 2.79 4.88 -20.34
N ALA A 21 3.57 5.27 -21.35
CA ALA A 21 4.82 5.97 -21.12
C ALA A 21 4.51 7.39 -20.63
N ALA A 22 5.33 7.94 -19.74
CA ALA A 22 4.97 9.13 -18.99
C ALA A 22 6.09 10.16 -18.86
N SER A 23 5.69 11.43 -18.87
CA SER A 23 6.44 12.47 -18.14
C SER A 23 6.10 12.39 -16.65
N VAL A 24 7.07 12.70 -15.80
CA VAL A 24 6.90 12.69 -14.35
C VAL A 24 7.03 14.11 -13.84
N LYS A 25 6.17 14.52 -12.90
CA LYS A 25 6.32 15.77 -12.15
C LYS A 25 6.17 15.51 -10.66
N ILE A 26 6.88 16.29 -9.85
CA ILE A 26 6.58 16.38 -8.41
C ILE A 26 5.35 17.26 -8.25
N ILE A 27 4.42 16.79 -7.43
CA ILE A 27 3.23 17.57 -7.05
C ILE A 27 3.28 17.92 -5.56
N PRO A 28 2.78 19.10 -5.14
CA PRO A 28 2.81 19.52 -3.74
C PRO A 28 1.98 18.60 -2.83
N ASN A 29 2.30 18.60 -1.54
CA ASN A 29 1.51 17.90 -0.55
C ASN A 29 0.06 18.42 -0.53
N GLY A 30 -0.88 17.51 -0.28
CA GLY A 30 -2.31 17.79 -0.32
C GLY A 30 -2.88 18.10 -1.70
N GLU A 31 -2.08 18.22 -2.76
CA GLU A 31 -2.60 18.56 -4.09
C GLU A 31 -2.88 17.33 -4.95
N LEU A 32 -3.86 17.49 -5.85
CA LEU A 32 -4.15 16.57 -6.95
C LEU A 32 -3.81 17.27 -8.28
N PRO A 33 -3.31 16.54 -9.28
CA PRO A 33 -3.04 17.08 -10.60
C PRO A 33 -4.34 17.50 -11.29
N GLU A 34 -4.30 18.64 -11.99
CA GLU A 34 -5.44 19.15 -12.76
C GLU A 34 -5.73 18.32 -14.01
N GLN A 35 -4.69 17.71 -14.59
CA GLN A 35 -4.80 16.90 -15.80
C GLN A 35 -4.86 15.41 -15.46
N SER A 36 -5.46 14.65 -16.37
CA SER A 36 -5.52 13.19 -16.27
C SER A 36 -4.13 12.58 -16.13
N SER A 37 -3.91 11.83 -15.05
CA SER A 37 -2.59 11.32 -14.68
C SER A 37 -2.70 10.16 -13.68
N PHE A 38 -1.57 9.52 -13.44
CA PHE A 38 -1.42 8.54 -12.36
C PHE A 38 -0.62 9.16 -11.23
N VAL A 39 -1.15 9.15 -10.01
CA VAL A 39 -0.49 9.67 -8.82
C VAL A 39 0.21 8.55 -8.07
N PHE A 40 1.40 8.84 -7.53
CA PHE A 40 2.13 7.97 -6.63
C PHE A 40 2.61 8.78 -5.42
N SER A 41 1.96 8.58 -4.27
CA SER A 41 2.20 9.33 -3.04
C SER A 41 2.88 8.47 -1.99
N PRO A 42 3.91 8.99 -1.32
CA PRO A 42 4.59 8.26 -0.26
C PRO A 42 3.77 8.22 1.04
N PHE A 43 4.14 7.32 1.96
CA PHE A 43 3.58 7.33 3.33
C PHE A 43 4.03 8.57 4.10
N GLN A 44 5.27 8.98 3.88
CA GLN A 44 5.84 10.22 4.37
C GLN A 44 6.59 10.91 3.24
N GLU A 45 6.35 12.20 3.04
CA GLU A 45 7.13 12.98 2.08
C GLU A 45 8.55 13.20 2.58
N TYR A 46 9.51 12.75 1.77
CA TYR A 46 10.93 13.05 1.89
C TYR A 46 11.39 13.71 0.59
N ALA A 47 12.47 14.48 0.63
CA ALA A 47 13.09 15.00 -0.59
C ALA A 47 13.45 13.86 -1.58
N SER A 48 13.84 12.68 -1.06
CA SER A 48 14.19 11.51 -1.86
C SER A 48 12.99 10.70 -2.35
N PHE A 49 11.81 10.88 -1.75
CA PHE A 49 10.57 10.19 -2.11
C PHE A 49 9.41 11.19 -2.10
N PRO A 50 9.33 12.06 -3.12
CA PRO A 50 8.26 13.04 -3.24
C PRO A 50 6.98 12.39 -3.77
N ARG A 51 5.85 13.11 -3.67
CA ARG A 51 4.64 12.74 -4.42
C ARG A 51 4.85 13.01 -5.90
N LEU A 52 4.52 12.02 -6.73
CA LEU A 52 4.71 12.05 -8.17
C LEU A 52 3.38 12.00 -8.90
N ALA A 53 3.30 12.70 -10.03
CA ALA A 53 2.26 12.55 -11.04
C ALA A 53 2.89 12.14 -12.37
N PHE A 54 2.35 11.09 -12.98
CA PHE A 54 2.74 10.54 -14.27
C PHE A 54 1.69 10.98 -15.30
N TYR A 55 2.11 11.75 -16.30
CA TYR A 55 1.24 12.24 -17.36
C TYR A 55 1.51 11.46 -18.65
N PRO A 56 0.47 10.96 -19.35
CA PRO A 56 0.65 10.21 -20.59
C PRO A 56 1.44 11.00 -21.63
N GLU A 57 2.44 10.36 -22.22
CA GLU A 57 3.15 10.85 -23.40
C GLU A 57 2.84 9.98 -24.62
N PRO A 58 2.82 10.57 -25.84
CA PRO A 58 2.79 9.80 -27.07
C PRO A 58 3.97 8.83 -27.14
N LEU A 59 3.74 7.58 -27.55
CA LEU A 59 4.80 6.58 -27.68
C LEU A 59 5.91 7.04 -28.64
N ASP A 60 5.58 7.84 -29.65
CA ASP A 60 6.49 8.34 -30.69
C ASP A 60 7.34 9.57 -30.26
N SER A 61 7.16 10.11 -29.06
CA SER A 61 7.87 11.33 -28.62
C SER A 61 9.38 11.09 -28.39
N THR A 62 10.29 11.64 -29.21
CA THR A 62 11.75 11.44 -29.00
C THR A 62 12.33 12.20 -27.80
N GLU A 63 11.55 13.07 -27.16
CA GLU A 63 11.98 13.94 -26.07
C GLU A 63 11.77 13.29 -24.69
N SER A 64 12.68 12.42 -24.25
CA SER A 64 12.67 11.92 -22.85
C SER A 64 13.39 12.89 -21.91
N ILE A 65 12.92 14.13 -21.78
CA ILE A 65 13.79 15.21 -21.26
C ILE A 65 13.78 15.37 -19.73
N PHE A 66 12.80 14.90 -18.96
CA PHE A 66 12.63 15.49 -17.61
C PHE A 66 12.86 14.65 -16.35
N TYR A 67 13.07 13.32 -16.35
CA TYR A 67 13.14 12.60 -15.06
C TYR A 67 14.53 12.56 -14.39
N LYS A 68 15.63 12.76 -15.13
CA LYS A 68 17.00 12.64 -14.56
C LYS A 68 17.33 13.67 -13.47
N ASN A 69 16.57 14.75 -13.37
CA ASN A 69 16.78 15.82 -12.38
C ASN A 69 15.65 15.93 -11.33
N ILE A 70 14.65 15.04 -11.36
CA ILE A 70 13.45 15.19 -10.51
C ILE A 70 13.66 14.58 -9.13
N ILE A 71 14.35 13.44 -9.05
CA ILE A 71 14.53 12.73 -7.79
C ILE A 71 16.03 12.78 -7.46
N PRO A 72 16.46 13.45 -6.38
CA PRO A 72 17.85 13.48 -5.98
C PRO A 72 18.35 12.05 -5.79
N SER A 73 19.66 11.82 -6.00
CA SER A 73 20.29 10.52 -5.77
C SER A 73 19.79 9.92 -4.46
N ILE A 74 19.00 8.84 -4.55
CA ILE A 74 18.40 8.22 -3.38
C ILE A 74 19.53 7.47 -2.67
N THR A 75 20.06 8.09 -1.61
CA THR A 75 20.93 7.40 -0.67
C THR A 75 20.06 6.42 0.10
N LEU A 76 20.30 5.12 -0.11
CA LEU A 76 19.71 4.09 0.72
C LEU A 76 20.16 4.32 2.16
N PRO A 77 19.23 4.36 3.14
CA PRO A 77 19.66 4.31 4.53
C PRO A 77 20.42 3.00 4.78
N THR A 78 21.43 3.06 5.65
CA THR A 78 22.29 1.93 6.03
C THR A 78 21.52 0.96 6.91
N ASP A 79 20.49 0.34 6.36
CA ASP A 79 19.60 -0.54 7.11
C ASP A 79 20.13 -1.96 7.05
N GLU A 80 20.29 -2.59 8.20
CA GLU A 80 20.38 -4.05 8.27
C GLU A 80 18.97 -4.65 8.06
N PRO A 81 18.85 -5.79 7.34
CA PRO A 81 17.59 -6.48 7.19
C PRO A 81 17.03 -6.86 8.56
N ASP A 82 15.74 -6.63 8.75
CA ASP A 82 15.10 -6.82 10.05
C ASP A 82 15.14 -8.30 10.45
N ASN A 83 15.61 -8.60 11.67
CA ASN A 83 15.61 -9.96 12.19
C ASN A 83 14.48 -10.14 13.22
N LYS A 84 14.04 -11.39 13.40
CA LYS A 84 12.89 -11.73 14.25
C LYS A 84 13.03 -11.19 15.67
N SER A 85 14.23 -11.24 16.25
CA SER A 85 14.47 -10.74 17.60
C SER A 85 14.20 -9.25 17.71
N ILE A 86 14.80 -8.45 16.83
CA ILE A 86 14.65 -6.98 16.85
C ILE A 86 13.19 -6.59 16.58
N TYR A 87 12.52 -7.25 15.64
CA TYR A 87 11.10 -7.02 15.37
C TYR A 87 10.23 -7.31 16.60
N CYS A 88 10.48 -8.43 17.28
CA CYS A 88 9.78 -8.77 18.53
C CYS A 88 10.05 -7.77 19.66
N ASP A 89 11.29 -7.31 19.80
CA ASP A 89 11.65 -6.29 20.81
C ASP A 89 10.91 -4.98 20.58
N ARG A 90 10.77 -4.55 19.31
CA ARG A 90 9.96 -3.38 18.95
C ARG A 90 8.49 -3.58 19.30
N ILE A 91 7.92 -4.76 19.05
CA ILE A 91 6.54 -5.04 19.46
C ILE A 91 6.39 -4.92 20.97
N ASN A 92 7.33 -5.42 21.76
CA ASN A 92 7.29 -5.26 23.22
C ASN A 92 7.25 -3.77 23.62
N ILE A 93 8.09 -2.92 23.02
CA ILE A 93 8.06 -1.47 23.24
C ILE A 93 6.68 -0.88 22.90
N LEU A 94 6.13 -1.24 21.73
CA LEU A 94 4.83 -0.74 21.26
C LEU A 94 3.68 -1.16 22.17
N THR A 95 3.66 -2.42 22.61
CA THR A 95 2.64 -2.92 23.54
C THR A 95 2.70 -2.19 24.88
N SER A 96 3.89 -1.86 25.40
CA SER A 96 4.03 -1.05 26.62
C SER A 96 3.46 0.37 26.46
N LEU A 97 3.69 1.03 25.32
CA LEU A 97 3.07 2.34 25.03
C LEU A 97 1.54 2.26 25.03
N MET A 98 0.98 1.15 24.55
CA MET A 98 -0.48 0.96 24.51
C MET A 98 -1.07 0.60 25.87
N GLN A 99 -0.35 -0.16 26.69
CA GLN A 99 -0.72 -0.42 28.08
C GLN A 99 -0.77 0.87 28.90
N ASN A 100 0.11 1.83 28.59
CA ASN A 100 0.13 3.17 29.16
C ASN A 100 -0.90 4.13 28.52
N GLN A 101 -1.74 3.64 27.60
CA GLN A 101 -2.78 4.41 26.89
C GLN A 101 -2.24 5.55 26.02
N GLU A 102 -0.96 5.53 25.65
CA GLU A 102 -0.38 6.51 24.73
C GLU A 102 -0.75 6.23 23.26
N LEU A 103 -1.01 4.96 22.95
CA LEU A 103 -1.43 4.45 21.65
C LEU A 103 -2.55 3.42 21.83
N HIS A 104 -3.45 3.32 20.87
CA HIS A 104 -4.44 2.24 20.81
C HIS A 104 -4.04 1.17 19.79
N LYS A 105 -3.44 1.61 18.68
CA LYS A 105 -3.00 0.77 17.58
C LYS A 105 -1.82 1.43 16.88
N VAL A 106 -0.86 0.64 16.42
CA VAL A 106 0.16 1.09 15.47
C VAL A 106 0.53 -0.04 14.53
N VAL A 107 0.85 0.28 13.29
CA VAL A 107 1.31 -0.69 12.30
C VAL A 107 2.82 -0.64 12.31
N LEU A 108 3.43 -1.77 12.66
CA LEU A 108 4.87 -1.95 12.53
C LEU A 108 5.14 -2.66 11.20
N SER A 109 6.04 -2.11 10.41
CA SER A 109 6.47 -2.69 9.14
C SER A 109 7.92 -3.12 9.18
N ARG A 110 8.30 -3.92 8.20
CA ARG A 110 9.66 -4.36 7.93
C ARG A 110 9.89 -4.51 6.43
N ARG A 111 11.16 -4.48 6.06
CA ARG A 111 11.65 -4.71 4.70
C ARG A 111 12.30 -6.09 4.62
N ILE A 112 12.00 -6.87 3.58
CA ILE A 112 12.73 -8.11 3.27
C ILE A 112 13.50 -7.89 1.97
N ASP A 113 14.82 -7.98 2.06
CA ASP A 113 15.70 -7.84 0.91
C ASP A 113 15.77 -9.17 0.15
N LEU A 114 15.58 -9.08 -1.17
CA LEU A 114 15.57 -10.21 -2.08
C LEU A 114 16.88 -10.19 -2.87
N ASN A 115 17.82 -11.00 -2.41
CA ASN A 115 19.10 -11.15 -3.11
C ASN A 115 18.83 -11.75 -4.50
N GLU A 116 19.59 -11.29 -5.50
CA GLU A 116 19.63 -11.88 -6.86
C GLU A 116 18.34 -11.75 -7.71
N LEU A 117 17.30 -11.07 -7.23
CA LEU A 117 16.11 -10.83 -8.04
C LEU A 117 16.33 -9.68 -9.05
N SER A 118 16.57 -10.03 -10.31
CA SER A 118 16.77 -9.07 -11.39
C SER A 118 15.54 -8.19 -11.65
N GLU A 119 15.76 -6.89 -11.90
CA GLU A 119 14.71 -5.94 -12.31
C GLU A 119 14.04 -6.36 -13.63
N GLU A 120 14.75 -7.11 -14.48
CA GLU A 120 14.22 -7.62 -15.75
C GLU A 120 13.03 -8.57 -15.56
N MET A 121 12.86 -9.14 -14.35
CA MET A 121 11.72 -9.99 -14.00
C MET A 121 10.43 -9.19 -13.73
N ALA A 122 10.50 -7.87 -13.52
CA ALA A 122 9.34 -7.07 -13.11
C ALA A 122 8.12 -7.19 -14.04
N PRO A 123 8.26 -7.18 -15.39
CA PRO A 123 7.11 -7.39 -16.28
C PRO A 123 6.49 -8.78 -16.17
N ALA A 124 7.30 -9.82 -15.98
CA ALA A 124 6.81 -11.19 -15.82
C ALA A 124 6.07 -11.36 -14.48
N LEU A 125 6.62 -10.78 -13.41
CA LEU A 125 5.99 -10.73 -12.09
C LEU A 125 4.64 -9.99 -12.14
N PHE A 126 4.58 -8.85 -12.85
CA PHE A 126 3.33 -8.11 -13.05
C PHE A 126 2.24 -8.96 -13.70
N ASN A 127 2.56 -9.69 -14.77
CA ASN A 127 1.61 -10.57 -15.46
C ASN A 127 1.13 -11.72 -14.57
N GLU A 128 2.04 -12.34 -13.81
CA GLU A 128 1.68 -13.42 -12.89
C GLU A 128 0.79 -12.90 -11.75
N LEU A 129 1.06 -11.71 -11.21
CA LEU A 129 0.20 -11.07 -10.20
C LEU A 129 -1.20 -10.76 -10.76
N CYS A 130 -1.29 -10.29 -12.01
CA CYS A 130 -2.57 -10.10 -12.69
C CYS A 130 -3.34 -11.44 -12.76
N SER A 131 -2.70 -12.53 -13.20
CA SER A 131 -3.37 -13.82 -13.28
C SER A 131 -3.78 -14.36 -11.91
N LYS A 132 -2.93 -14.21 -10.89
CA LYS A 132 -3.11 -14.85 -9.59
C LYS A 132 -4.08 -14.12 -8.67
N TYR A 133 -4.14 -12.79 -8.74
CA TYR A 133 -4.92 -11.98 -7.81
C TYR A 133 -5.96 -11.12 -8.53
N PRO A 134 -7.00 -11.69 -9.17
CA PRO A 134 -7.96 -10.95 -10.00
C PRO A 134 -8.71 -9.82 -9.27
N ALA A 135 -8.89 -9.94 -7.95
CA ALA A 135 -9.56 -8.94 -7.12
C ALA A 135 -8.66 -7.79 -6.64
N ALA A 136 -7.34 -7.84 -6.90
CA ALA A 136 -6.41 -6.80 -6.47
C ALA A 136 -6.14 -5.77 -7.58
N PHE A 137 -5.87 -4.53 -7.18
CA PHE A 137 -5.27 -3.53 -8.05
C PHE A 137 -3.77 -3.85 -8.19
N ILE A 138 -3.33 -4.13 -9.41
CA ILE A 138 -1.93 -4.45 -9.71
C ILE A 138 -1.31 -3.24 -10.41
N SER A 139 -0.11 -2.83 -10.01
CA SER A 139 0.61 -1.73 -10.66
C SER A 139 2.09 -2.02 -10.79
N LEU A 140 2.67 -1.64 -11.93
CA LEU A 140 4.10 -1.58 -12.19
C LEU A 140 4.47 -0.15 -12.62
N ILE A 141 5.26 0.52 -11.80
CA ILE A 141 5.73 1.89 -12.00
C ILE A 141 7.25 1.84 -12.20
N HIS A 142 7.76 2.50 -13.23
CA HIS A 142 9.19 2.54 -13.50
C HIS A 142 9.64 3.97 -13.74
N ILE A 143 10.71 4.38 -13.07
CA ILE A 143 11.47 5.59 -13.37
C ILE A 143 12.93 5.18 -13.62
N PRO A 144 13.41 5.25 -14.86
CA PRO A 144 14.73 4.76 -15.24
C PRO A 144 15.85 5.41 -14.44
N GLY A 145 16.74 4.60 -13.89
CA GLY A 145 17.85 5.07 -13.05
C GLY A 145 17.43 5.56 -11.66
N VAL A 146 16.14 5.48 -11.32
CA VAL A 146 15.63 5.81 -9.99
C VAL A 146 15.05 4.55 -9.33
N PHE A 147 13.90 4.04 -9.77
CA PHE A 147 13.31 2.83 -9.19
C PHE A 147 12.37 2.10 -10.15
N THR A 148 12.10 0.85 -9.83
CA THR A 148 10.92 0.10 -10.31
C THR A 148 10.09 -0.31 -9.10
N TRP A 149 8.78 -0.11 -9.14
CA TRP A 149 7.86 -0.42 -8.04
C TRP A 149 6.73 -1.31 -8.54
N LEU A 150 6.52 -2.45 -7.89
CA LEU A 150 5.48 -3.41 -8.21
C LEU A 150 4.57 -3.61 -7.00
N GLY A 151 3.26 -3.55 -7.18
CA GLY A 151 2.27 -3.69 -6.10
C GLY A 151 1.06 -4.50 -6.51
N ALA A 152 0.45 -5.17 -5.53
CA ALA A 152 -0.78 -5.95 -5.67
C ALA A 152 -1.71 -5.69 -4.48
N THR A 153 -2.35 -4.51 -4.46
CA THR A 153 -3.12 -4.05 -3.30
C THR A 153 -4.61 -4.39 -3.43
N PRO A 154 -5.24 -4.95 -2.38
CA PRO A 154 -6.69 -5.12 -2.33
C PRO A 154 -7.40 -3.89 -1.74
N GLU A 155 -6.66 -2.91 -1.21
CA GLU A 155 -7.22 -1.86 -0.35
C GLU A 155 -7.44 -0.56 -1.11
N ARG A 156 -8.72 -0.23 -1.32
CA ARG A 156 -9.15 1.04 -1.87
C ARG A 156 -9.06 2.11 -0.79
N LEU A 157 -8.36 3.20 -1.09
CA LEU A 157 -8.38 4.39 -0.25
C LEU A 157 -9.65 5.21 -0.53
N LEU A 158 -9.90 5.52 -1.80
CA LEU A 158 -11.01 6.36 -2.22
C LEU A 158 -11.33 6.11 -3.69
N TYR A 159 -12.60 5.98 -4.01
CA TYR A 159 -13.12 5.99 -5.37
C TYR A 159 -14.21 7.04 -5.47
N LEU A 160 -14.08 8.02 -6.38
CA LEU A 160 -15.07 9.04 -6.63
C LEU A 160 -15.46 8.98 -8.11
N LYS A 161 -16.76 8.84 -8.36
CA LYS A 161 -17.37 8.94 -9.67
C LYS A 161 -18.82 9.41 -9.53
N ASP A 162 -19.28 10.25 -10.44
CA ASP A 162 -20.67 10.75 -10.46
C ASP A 162 -21.13 11.32 -9.09
N ASN A 163 -20.27 12.10 -8.43
CA ASN A 163 -20.47 12.67 -7.08
C ASN A 163 -20.69 11.64 -5.96
N THR A 164 -20.43 10.36 -6.22
CA THR A 164 -20.52 9.29 -5.23
C THR A 164 -19.11 8.85 -4.88
N VAL A 165 -18.79 8.90 -3.59
CA VAL A 165 -17.53 8.39 -3.05
C VAL A 165 -17.75 7.02 -2.44
N HIS A 166 -16.81 6.13 -2.69
CA HIS A 166 -16.70 4.81 -2.07
C HIS A 166 -15.31 4.65 -1.45
N THR A 167 -15.27 4.40 -0.16
CA THR A 167 -14.06 4.02 0.58
C THR A 167 -14.31 2.70 1.32
N THR A 168 -13.26 2.09 1.82
CA THR A 168 -13.35 0.79 2.51
C THR A 168 -12.50 0.82 3.76
N SER A 169 -13.06 0.31 4.85
CA SER A 169 -12.32 -0.05 6.05
C SER A 169 -11.90 -1.51 5.93
N ILE A 170 -10.59 -1.80 5.92
CA ILE A 170 -10.07 -3.17 5.89
C ILE A 170 -9.06 -3.35 7.01
N ALA A 171 -9.33 -4.31 7.90
CA ALA A 171 -8.43 -4.72 8.97
C ALA A 171 -8.80 -6.13 9.45
N ALA A 172 -8.06 -6.62 10.45
CA ALA A 172 -7.98 -8.02 10.85
C ALA A 172 -7.53 -8.93 9.69
N THR A 173 -6.62 -9.86 9.98
CA THR A 173 -6.05 -10.73 8.95
C THR A 173 -6.01 -12.16 9.46
N ARG A 174 -6.49 -13.10 8.65
CA ARG A 174 -6.34 -14.54 8.87
C ARG A 174 -5.82 -15.22 7.62
N PRO A 175 -5.11 -16.36 7.73
CA PRO A 175 -4.90 -17.26 6.59
C PRO A 175 -6.25 -17.71 6.00
N PHE A 176 -6.31 -17.88 4.68
CA PHE A 176 -7.45 -18.48 4.02
C PHE A 176 -7.33 -20.01 4.04
N GLU A 177 -8.28 -20.70 4.65
CA GLU A 177 -8.29 -22.16 4.84
C GLU A 177 -9.28 -22.90 3.92
N GLY A 178 -9.68 -22.27 2.81
CA GLY A 178 -10.56 -22.87 1.79
C GLY A 178 -12.02 -22.41 1.85
N GLU A 179 -12.44 -21.78 2.95
CA GLU A 179 -13.75 -21.14 3.09
C GLU A 179 -13.66 -19.81 3.85
N LEU A 180 -14.64 -18.93 3.64
CA LEU A 180 -14.74 -17.68 4.38
C LEU A 180 -15.32 -17.96 5.78
N PRO A 181 -14.64 -17.59 6.87
CA PRO A 181 -15.16 -17.77 8.22
C PRO A 181 -16.36 -16.86 8.45
N ASP A 182 -17.45 -17.37 9.03
CA ASP A 182 -18.58 -16.54 9.50
C ASP A 182 -18.08 -15.42 10.43
N ILE A 183 -18.68 -14.23 10.35
CA ILE A 183 -18.35 -13.08 11.21
C ILE A 183 -18.36 -13.44 12.70
N LYS A 184 -19.20 -14.39 13.12
CA LYS A 184 -19.29 -14.88 14.52
C LYS A 184 -18.03 -15.63 14.98
N ASN A 185 -17.21 -16.11 14.05
CA ASN A 185 -15.97 -16.84 14.33
C ASN A 185 -14.75 -15.90 14.47
N TRP A 186 -14.94 -14.59 14.33
CA TRP A 186 -13.91 -13.59 14.57
C TRP A 186 -13.83 -13.26 16.06
N ASN A 187 -12.63 -13.17 16.58
CA ASN A 187 -12.41 -12.91 18.00
C ASN A 187 -12.60 -11.41 18.30
N LYS A 188 -12.65 -11.08 19.59
CA LYS A 188 -12.87 -9.71 20.06
C LYS A 188 -11.78 -8.74 19.58
N LYS A 189 -10.50 -9.14 19.60
CA LYS A 189 -9.37 -8.30 19.15
C LYS A 189 -9.54 -7.92 17.68
N GLU A 190 -9.86 -8.88 16.83
CA GLU A 190 -10.02 -8.67 15.39
C GLU A 190 -11.21 -7.76 15.06
N LEU A 191 -12.34 -7.96 15.73
CA LEU A 191 -13.51 -7.10 15.59
C LEU A 191 -13.22 -5.67 16.06
N GLU A 192 -12.48 -5.51 17.18
CA GLU A 192 -12.04 -4.21 17.68
C GLU A 192 -11.08 -3.51 16.70
N GLU A 193 -10.12 -4.23 16.12
CA GLU A 193 -9.22 -3.70 15.10
C GLU A 193 -9.98 -3.17 13.88
N GLN A 194 -10.98 -3.91 13.39
CA GLN A 194 -11.84 -3.46 12.30
C GLN A 194 -12.71 -2.25 12.68
N GLN A 195 -13.25 -2.25 13.90
CA GLN A 195 -14.08 -1.15 14.37
C GLN A 195 -13.27 0.14 14.51
N LEU A 196 -12.02 0.07 14.97
CA LEU A 196 -11.14 1.24 15.10
C LEU A 196 -10.90 1.95 13.76
N VAL A 197 -10.63 1.19 12.68
CA VAL A 197 -10.47 1.75 11.34
C VAL A 197 -11.78 2.36 10.84
N THR A 198 -12.89 1.64 11.02
CA THR A 198 -14.22 2.09 10.57
C THR A 198 -14.64 3.39 11.27
N SER A 199 -14.54 3.44 12.60
CA SER A 199 -14.86 4.63 13.41
C SER A 199 -13.99 5.83 13.02
N PHE A 200 -12.71 5.63 12.73
CA PHE A 200 -11.85 6.72 12.25
C PHE A 200 -12.36 7.31 10.94
N ILE A 201 -12.69 6.47 9.95
CA ILE A 201 -13.20 6.94 8.66
C ILE A 201 -14.50 7.71 8.88
N LEU A 202 -15.46 7.16 9.63
CA LEU A 202 -16.75 7.84 9.90
C LEU A 202 -16.59 9.18 10.60
N ASN A 203 -15.64 9.30 11.54
CA ASN A 203 -15.33 10.57 12.20
C ASN A 203 -14.76 11.59 11.22
N VAL A 204 -13.86 11.19 10.33
CA VAL A 204 -13.34 12.07 9.26
C VAL A 204 -14.46 12.55 8.35
N LEU A 205 -15.36 11.66 7.93
CA LEU A 205 -16.50 12.02 7.07
C LEU A 205 -17.46 12.98 7.78
N THR A 206 -17.79 12.69 9.04
CA THR A 206 -18.69 13.53 9.85
C THR A 206 -18.11 14.94 10.05
N ASN A 207 -16.80 15.03 10.35
CA ASN A 207 -16.10 16.31 10.51
C ASN A 207 -16.02 17.11 9.20
N ALA A 208 -16.05 16.44 8.05
CA ALA A 208 -16.15 17.05 6.73
C ALA A 208 -17.59 17.48 6.37
N GLY A 209 -18.57 17.30 7.26
CA GLY A 209 -19.96 17.69 7.05
C GLY A 209 -20.77 16.71 6.20
N ILE A 210 -20.28 15.49 5.98
CA ILE A 210 -20.98 14.46 5.22
C ILE A 210 -22.01 13.78 6.13
N ALA A 211 -23.30 14.03 5.87
CA ALA A 211 -24.39 13.55 6.73
C ALA A 211 -24.93 12.17 6.33
N GLU A 212 -25.07 11.89 5.03
CA GLU A 212 -25.63 10.64 4.52
C GLU A 212 -24.51 9.66 4.16
N ILE A 213 -24.24 8.74 5.08
CA ILE A 213 -23.21 7.70 4.92
C ILE A 213 -23.88 6.32 4.96
N ASP A 214 -23.76 5.58 3.87
CA ASP A 214 -24.16 4.17 3.75
C ASP A 214 -22.97 3.27 4.14
N CYS A 215 -23.21 2.34 5.07
CA CYS A 215 -22.20 1.42 5.58
C CYS A 215 -22.71 -0.02 5.46
N ASP A 216 -21.94 -0.88 4.81
CA ASP A 216 -22.21 -2.31 4.68
C ASP A 216 -21.02 -3.11 5.23
N GLY A 217 -21.22 -3.80 6.36
CA GLY A 217 -20.23 -4.62 7.03
C GLY A 217 -20.19 -4.47 8.56
N PRO A 218 -19.19 -5.08 9.24
CA PRO A 218 -18.05 -5.78 8.65
C PRO A 218 -18.42 -7.15 8.08
N GLN A 219 -17.84 -7.51 6.93
CA GLN A 219 -17.97 -8.83 6.33
C GLN A 219 -16.58 -9.43 6.03
N PRO A 220 -16.41 -10.76 6.16
CA PRO A 220 -15.21 -11.45 5.74
C PRO A 220 -15.05 -11.39 4.21
N ILE A 221 -13.86 -11.00 3.73
CA ILE A 221 -13.50 -11.01 2.32
C ILE A 221 -12.17 -11.73 2.10
N GLN A 222 -12.05 -12.45 0.98
CA GLN A 222 -10.78 -13.05 0.58
C GLN A 222 -9.94 -12.05 -0.23
N ALA A 223 -8.67 -11.91 0.14
CA ALA A 223 -7.65 -11.19 -0.64
C ALA A 223 -6.41 -12.06 -0.80
N GLY A 224 -6.34 -12.79 -1.91
CA GLY A 224 -5.29 -13.76 -2.17
C GLY A 224 -5.37 -14.95 -1.20
N ASN A 225 -4.29 -15.19 -0.46
CA ASN A 225 -4.20 -16.30 0.51
C ASN A 225 -4.66 -15.90 1.92
N LEU A 226 -5.31 -14.74 2.06
CA LEU A 226 -5.72 -14.17 3.33
C LEU A 226 -7.21 -13.82 3.30
N VAL A 227 -7.78 -13.75 4.51
CA VAL A 227 -9.12 -13.22 4.77
C VAL A 227 -8.99 -11.97 5.62
N HIS A 228 -9.77 -10.95 5.29
CA HIS A 228 -9.88 -9.71 6.05
C HIS A 228 -11.32 -9.43 6.44
N LEU A 229 -11.52 -8.61 7.48
CA LEU A 229 -12.81 -7.95 7.68
C LEU A 229 -12.84 -6.67 6.84
N LYS A 230 -13.96 -6.43 6.18
CA LYS A 230 -14.18 -5.26 5.35
C LYS A 230 -15.52 -4.61 5.64
N THR A 231 -15.53 -3.29 5.72
CA THR A 231 -16.74 -2.47 5.70
C THR A 231 -16.68 -1.56 4.48
N ASP A 232 -17.69 -1.65 3.61
CA ASP A 232 -17.89 -0.73 2.49
C ASP A 232 -18.59 0.53 2.99
N ILE A 233 -18.05 1.71 2.64
CA ILE A 233 -18.56 3.01 3.10
C ILE A 233 -18.79 3.88 1.87
N ARG A 234 -20.05 4.29 1.65
CA ARG A 234 -20.47 5.10 0.49
C ARG A 234 -21.16 6.36 0.95
N PHE A 235 -20.90 7.46 0.24
CA PHE A 235 -21.52 8.75 0.54
C PHE A 235 -21.51 9.65 -0.69
N LYS A 236 -22.35 10.68 -0.68
CA LYS A 236 -22.37 11.69 -1.74
C LYS A 236 -21.53 12.90 -1.35
N VAL A 237 -20.94 13.53 -2.36
CA VAL A 237 -20.20 14.78 -2.22
C VAL A 237 -20.83 15.86 -3.09
N SER A 238 -20.72 17.11 -2.67
CA SER A 238 -21.12 18.26 -3.48
C SER A 238 -19.91 18.82 -4.23
N PRO A 239 -20.11 19.67 -5.26
CA PRO A 239 -19.00 20.39 -5.91
C PRO A 239 -18.15 21.25 -4.96
N GLU A 240 -18.69 21.62 -3.78
CA GLU A 240 -17.99 22.40 -2.75
C GLU A 240 -17.15 21.53 -1.81
N THR A 241 -17.32 20.19 -1.86
CA THR A 241 -16.55 19.28 -1.02
C THR A 241 -15.09 19.28 -1.45
N ASP A 242 -14.19 19.67 -0.55
CA ASP A 242 -12.75 19.60 -0.81
C ASP A 242 -12.26 18.15 -0.70
N ILE A 243 -12.32 17.44 -1.82
CA ILE A 243 -11.85 16.05 -1.95
C ILE A 243 -10.37 15.91 -1.61
N LYS A 244 -9.56 16.92 -1.89
CA LYS A 244 -8.12 16.91 -1.61
C LYS A 244 -7.88 16.90 -0.10
N GLN A 245 -8.59 17.77 0.62
CA GLN A 245 -8.56 17.82 2.07
C GLN A 245 -9.13 16.52 2.68
N LEU A 246 -10.18 15.94 2.10
CA LEU A 246 -10.72 14.66 2.55
C LEU A 246 -9.70 13.51 2.45
N ILE A 247 -8.97 13.40 1.34
CA ILE A 247 -7.90 12.41 1.16
C ILE A 247 -6.79 12.60 2.20
N LYS A 248 -6.41 13.85 2.47
CA LYS A 248 -5.39 14.18 3.48
C LYS A 248 -5.81 13.79 4.90
N GLU A 249 -7.09 13.98 5.25
CA GLU A 249 -7.60 13.57 6.55
C GLU A 249 -7.70 12.04 6.66
N LEU A 250 -8.17 11.36 5.61
CA LEU A 250 -8.24 9.89 5.55
C LEU A 250 -6.88 9.22 5.58
N HIS A 251 -5.87 9.77 4.89
CA HIS A 251 -4.56 9.15 4.72
C HIS A 251 -3.51 9.67 5.72
N PRO A 252 -2.67 8.80 6.30
CA PRO A 252 -2.82 7.35 6.35
C PRO A 252 -3.98 6.94 7.27
N THR A 253 -4.70 5.89 6.88
CA THR A 253 -5.73 5.29 7.72
C THR A 253 -5.09 4.54 8.89
N PRO A 254 -5.84 4.25 9.97
CA PRO A 254 -5.34 3.39 11.05
C PRO A 254 -4.94 1.98 10.59
N ALA A 255 -5.44 1.50 9.45
CA ALA A 255 -5.08 0.20 8.88
C ALA A 255 -3.60 0.10 8.52
N VAL A 256 -2.97 1.22 8.15
CA VAL A 256 -1.55 1.28 7.74
C VAL A 256 -0.68 2.20 8.61
N CYS A 257 -1.29 3.03 9.46
CA CYS A 257 -0.60 3.87 10.45
C CYS A 257 -0.95 3.44 11.87
N GLY A 258 -1.97 4.03 12.50
CA GLY A 258 -2.36 3.73 13.87
C GLY A 258 -3.27 4.79 14.46
N LEU A 259 -3.53 4.67 15.76
CA LEU A 259 -4.39 5.57 16.53
C LEU A 259 -3.77 5.86 17.91
N PRO A 260 -3.77 7.13 18.38
CA PRO A 260 -4.08 8.35 17.62
C PRO A 260 -3.12 8.59 16.43
N LYS A 261 -3.64 9.12 15.30
CA LYS A 261 -2.93 9.21 14.01
C LYS A 261 -1.54 9.85 14.12
N GLU A 262 -1.46 11.04 14.72
CA GLU A 262 -0.21 11.80 14.81
C GLU A 262 0.83 11.10 15.69
N LYS A 263 0.42 10.60 16.87
CA LYS A 263 1.32 9.86 17.77
C LYS A 263 1.81 8.57 17.10
N ALA A 264 0.92 7.81 16.44
CA ALA A 264 1.28 6.61 15.71
C ALA A 264 2.30 6.89 14.59
N PHE A 265 2.09 7.97 13.84
CA PHE A 265 3.01 8.40 12.78
C PHE A 265 4.40 8.73 13.34
N GLN A 266 4.48 9.48 14.44
CA GLN A 266 5.74 9.80 15.12
C GLN A 266 6.43 8.54 15.67
N THR A 267 5.66 7.63 16.28
CA THR A 267 6.19 6.37 16.79
C THR A 267 6.78 5.51 15.68
N ILE A 268 6.07 5.34 14.56
CA ILE A 268 6.56 4.62 13.37
C ILE A 268 7.92 5.16 12.93
N ARG A 269 8.04 6.48 12.78
CA ARG A 269 9.28 7.14 12.37
C ARG A 269 10.45 6.94 13.33
N SER A 270 10.16 6.76 14.62
CA SER A 270 11.19 6.57 15.65
C SER A 270 11.64 5.12 15.81
N ILE A 271 10.75 4.17 15.53
CA ILE A 271 10.95 2.76 15.88
C ILE A 271 11.36 1.90 14.68
N GLU A 272 10.90 2.24 13.48
CA GLU A 272 11.24 1.52 12.26
C GLU A 272 12.67 1.83 11.84
N PRO A 273 13.48 0.80 11.54
CA PRO A 273 14.87 0.98 11.14
C PRO A 273 15.01 1.37 9.67
N HIS A 274 13.90 1.50 8.94
CA HIS A 274 13.89 1.68 7.50
C HIS A 274 12.89 2.79 7.12
N SER A 275 13.10 3.37 5.93
CA SER A 275 12.08 4.22 5.32
C SER A 275 10.99 3.36 4.68
N ARG A 276 9.73 3.73 4.88
CA ARG A 276 8.61 3.14 4.14
C ARG A 276 8.57 3.60 2.69
N GLU A 277 9.19 4.74 2.37
CA GLU A 277 9.17 5.27 1.01
C GLU A 277 7.73 5.39 0.49
N TYR A 278 7.37 4.66 -0.58
CA TYR A 278 6.01 4.58 -1.07
C TYR A 278 5.13 3.52 -0.41
N TYR A 279 5.67 2.55 0.34
CA TYR A 279 4.87 1.56 1.06
C TYR A 279 3.98 2.25 2.09
N ALA A 280 2.73 1.79 2.22
CA ALA A 280 1.68 2.40 3.03
C ALA A 280 1.29 3.83 2.61
N GLY A 281 1.82 4.34 1.49
CA GLY A 281 1.33 5.53 0.79
C GLY A 281 0.06 5.22 -0.02
N TYR A 282 -0.20 5.98 -1.08
CA TYR A 282 -1.31 5.69 -1.99
C TYR A 282 -0.95 5.95 -3.44
N LEU A 283 -1.67 5.30 -4.34
CA LEU A 283 -1.47 5.41 -5.78
C LEU A 283 -2.77 5.24 -6.54
N GLY A 284 -2.83 5.75 -7.76
CA GLY A 284 -3.96 5.49 -8.63
C GLY A 284 -4.22 6.59 -9.64
N LEU A 285 -5.41 6.56 -10.22
CA LEU A 285 -5.79 7.39 -11.35
C LEU A 285 -6.51 8.64 -10.87
N VAL A 286 -6.11 9.78 -11.44
CA VAL A 286 -6.78 11.06 -11.30
C VAL A 286 -7.20 11.51 -12.69
N ASN A 287 -8.48 11.71 -12.93
CA ASN A 287 -8.98 12.34 -14.14
C ASN A 287 -10.19 13.25 -13.80
N HIS A 288 -10.73 13.97 -14.78
CA HIS A 288 -11.80 14.94 -14.55
C HIS A 288 -13.14 14.33 -14.11
N GLU A 289 -13.37 13.05 -14.41
CA GLU A 289 -14.65 12.35 -14.19
C GLU A 289 -14.58 11.33 -13.04
N GLU A 290 -13.38 10.82 -12.76
CA GLU A 290 -13.13 9.70 -11.89
C GLU A 290 -11.80 9.88 -11.14
N LEU A 291 -11.83 9.64 -9.83
CA LEU A 291 -10.65 9.58 -8.97
C LEU A 291 -10.64 8.23 -8.28
N GLU A 292 -9.60 7.43 -8.52
CA GLU A 292 -9.53 6.07 -8.01
C GLU A 292 -8.16 5.82 -7.40
N LEU A 293 -8.11 5.81 -6.07
CA LEU A 293 -6.91 5.70 -5.25
C LEU A 293 -6.93 4.43 -4.40
N TYR A 294 -5.77 3.79 -4.32
CA TYR A 294 -5.51 2.59 -3.57
C TYR A 294 -4.36 2.81 -2.59
N VAL A 295 -4.43 2.15 -1.43
CA VAL A 295 -3.32 2.16 -0.47
C VAL A 295 -2.20 1.26 -1.01
N ASN A 296 -0.96 1.73 -1.04
CA ASN A 296 0.17 1.01 -1.63
C ASN A 296 0.70 -0.07 -0.66
N LEU A 297 0.09 -1.25 -0.73
CA LEU A 297 0.40 -2.43 0.08
C LEU A 297 0.77 -3.62 -0.80
N ARG A 298 1.31 -4.67 -0.17
CA ARG A 298 1.76 -5.91 -0.85
C ARG A 298 2.62 -5.57 -2.07
N CYS A 299 3.66 -4.79 -1.80
CA CYS A 299 4.48 -4.19 -2.83
C CYS A 299 5.97 -4.44 -2.59
N MET A 300 6.72 -4.28 -3.66
CA MET A 300 8.16 -4.39 -3.69
C MET A 300 8.76 -3.37 -4.64
N ARG A 301 10.05 -3.15 -4.50
CA ARG A 301 10.81 -2.25 -5.37
C ARG A 301 12.13 -2.84 -5.81
N TRP A 302 12.64 -2.31 -6.91
CA TRP A 302 14.05 -2.32 -7.28
C TRP A 302 14.60 -0.90 -7.16
N LEU A 303 15.68 -0.74 -6.40
CA LEU A 303 16.36 0.54 -6.21
C LEU A 303 17.86 0.25 -6.07
N ASN A 304 18.69 0.95 -6.86
CA ASN A 304 20.15 0.74 -6.90
C ASN A 304 20.54 -0.74 -7.08
N GLY A 305 19.82 -1.46 -7.95
CA GLY A 305 20.07 -2.88 -8.23
C GLY A 305 19.64 -3.86 -7.14
N LYS A 306 18.98 -3.40 -6.07
CA LYS A 306 18.49 -4.25 -4.98
C LYS A 306 16.97 -4.35 -4.99
N ALA A 307 16.46 -5.57 -4.93
CA ALA A 307 15.05 -5.83 -4.76
C ALA A 307 14.68 -5.93 -3.27
N SER A 308 13.59 -5.28 -2.88
CA SER A 308 13.09 -5.32 -1.49
C SER A 308 11.56 -5.34 -1.49
N LEU A 309 10.96 -6.16 -0.63
CA LEU A 309 9.52 -6.17 -0.37
C LEU A 309 9.21 -5.53 0.99
N PHE A 310 8.01 -4.95 1.11
CA PHE A 310 7.55 -4.31 2.34
C PHE A 310 6.31 -5.02 2.88
N VAL A 311 6.32 -5.30 4.18
CA VAL A 311 5.20 -5.94 4.90
C VAL A 311 5.04 -5.32 6.28
N GLY A 312 3.84 -5.36 6.85
CA GLY A 312 3.59 -4.90 8.21
C GLY A 312 2.36 -5.51 8.83
N GLY A 313 2.31 -5.46 10.16
CA GLY A 313 1.27 -6.01 11.03
C GLY A 313 0.67 -4.93 11.93
N GLY A 314 -0.62 -5.07 12.25
CA GLY A 314 -1.31 -4.17 13.16
C GLY A 314 -1.07 -4.58 14.60
N ILE A 315 -0.31 -3.78 15.34
CA ILE A 315 0.01 -4.04 16.75
C ILE A 315 -1.05 -3.38 17.64
N THR A 316 -1.52 -4.14 18.62
CA THR A 316 -2.42 -3.70 19.71
C THR A 316 -1.83 -4.11 21.06
N ALA A 317 -2.42 -3.66 22.17
CA ALA A 317 -1.98 -4.05 23.50
C ALA A 317 -2.04 -5.57 23.77
N ALA A 318 -2.83 -6.32 22.98
CA ALA A 318 -3.00 -7.76 23.09
C ALA A 318 -2.15 -8.56 22.09
N SER A 319 -1.32 -7.90 21.29
CA SER A 319 -0.49 -8.55 20.26
C SER A 319 0.61 -9.43 20.86
N ASN A 320 0.77 -10.63 20.30
CA ASN A 320 1.87 -11.53 20.62
C ASN A 320 3.03 -11.31 19.62
N PRO A 321 4.25 -10.94 20.06
CA PRO A 321 5.36 -10.64 19.15
C PRO A 321 5.68 -11.72 18.10
N THR A 322 5.58 -12.99 18.49
CA THR A 322 5.90 -14.10 17.59
C THR A 322 4.81 -14.31 16.54
N GLU A 323 3.54 -14.23 16.93
CA GLU A 323 2.41 -14.35 16.01
C GLU A 323 2.38 -13.21 14.99
N GLU A 324 2.66 -11.97 15.43
CA GLU A 324 2.73 -10.81 14.55
C GLU A 324 3.90 -10.90 13.55
N TRP A 325 5.03 -11.50 13.95
CA TRP A 325 6.10 -11.83 13.00
C TRP A 325 5.62 -12.83 11.94
N GLU A 326 4.96 -13.91 12.35
CA GLU A 326 4.43 -14.89 11.40
C GLU A 326 3.37 -14.30 10.47
N GLU A 327 2.51 -13.38 10.95
CA GLU A 327 1.56 -12.65 10.12
C GLU A 327 2.28 -11.90 8.98
N THR A 328 3.41 -11.24 9.27
CA THR A 328 4.18 -10.58 8.20
C THR A 328 4.77 -11.55 7.19
N ASN A 329 5.15 -12.77 7.60
CA ASN A 329 5.60 -13.82 6.68
C ASN A 329 4.46 -14.24 5.75
N PHE A 330 3.26 -14.47 6.29
CA PHE A 330 2.09 -14.80 5.48
C PHE A 330 1.73 -13.69 4.49
N LYS A 331 1.83 -12.41 4.89
CA LYS A 331 1.62 -11.28 3.98
C LYS A 331 2.65 -11.25 2.85
N ALA A 332 3.92 -11.56 3.15
CA ALA A 332 5.01 -11.61 2.18
C ALA A 332 4.79 -12.68 1.09
N LEU A 333 4.09 -13.79 1.41
CA LEU A 333 3.78 -14.86 0.46
C LEU A 333 3.00 -14.37 -0.77
N THR A 334 2.29 -13.24 -0.67
CA THR A 334 1.61 -12.63 -1.83
C THR A 334 2.59 -12.42 -3.00
N LEU A 335 3.78 -11.90 -2.71
CA LEU A 335 4.82 -11.64 -3.71
C LEU A 335 5.79 -12.81 -3.84
N LEU A 336 6.24 -13.39 -2.71
CA LEU A 336 7.22 -14.47 -2.72
C LEU A 336 6.74 -15.68 -3.54
N SER A 337 5.47 -16.06 -3.42
CA SER A 337 4.95 -17.22 -4.17
C SER A 337 4.91 -17.01 -5.69
N VAL A 338 4.88 -15.76 -6.16
CA VAL A 338 4.96 -15.41 -7.58
C VAL A 338 6.42 -15.37 -8.04
N ILE A 339 7.31 -14.85 -7.19
CA ILE A 339 8.75 -14.85 -7.41
C ILE A 339 9.27 -16.30 -7.51
N ASP A 340 8.98 -17.14 -6.52
CA ASP A 340 9.45 -18.53 -6.46
C ASP A 340 9.02 -19.31 -7.71
N LYS A 341 7.75 -19.17 -8.12
CA LYS A 341 7.22 -19.80 -9.33
C LYS A 341 8.04 -19.42 -10.56
N LEU A 342 8.32 -18.14 -10.75
CA LEU A 342 9.08 -17.66 -11.92
C LEU A 342 10.56 -18.02 -11.85
N SER A 343 11.17 -17.98 -10.66
CA SER A 343 12.56 -18.38 -10.44
C SER A 343 12.79 -19.86 -10.75
N ILE A 344 11.84 -20.73 -10.38
CA ILE A 344 11.85 -22.15 -10.73
C ILE A 344 11.77 -22.34 -12.24
N LEU A 345 10.85 -21.62 -12.92
CA LEU A 345 10.69 -21.70 -14.38
C LEU A 345 11.93 -21.16 -15.14
N ALA A 346 12.64 -20.19 -14.56
CA ALA A 346 13.86 -19.62 -15.13
C ALA A 346 15.11 -20.48 -14.90
N GLY A 347 15.01 -21.59 -14.15
CA GLY A 347 16.13 -22.49 -13.85
C GLY A 347 17.15 -21.94 -12.85
N ASN A 348 16.78 -20.93 -12.05
CA ASN A 348 17.70 -20.11 -11.27
C ASN A 348 17.68 -20.33 -9.74
N TYR A 349 17.23 -21.48 -9.18
CA TYR A 349 17.37 -21.71 -7.73
C TYR A 349 17.49 -23.19 -7.29
N PRO A 350 18.47 -23.53 -6.41
CA PRO A 350 18.33 -24.57 -5.40
C PRO A 350 17.67 -23.99 -4.13
N ASN A 351 16.58 -24.61 -3.67
CA ASN A 351 15.76 -24.26 -2.50
C ASN A 351 16.45 -23.47 -1.36
N ALA A 352 16.01 -22.24 -1.09
CA ALA A 352 16.49 -21.43 0.04
C ALA A 352 15.40 -20.65 0.78
N HIS A 353 14.16 -21.16 0.86
CA HIS A 353 13.13 -20.63 1.77
C HIS A 353 12.46 -21.79 2.51
N LYS A 354 13.09 -22.21 3.61
CA LYS A 354 12.51 -23.08 4.63
C LYS A 354 12.71 -22.45 6.00
#